data_AF-A0A7Y5S784-F1
#
_entry.id   AF-A0A7Y5S784-F1
#
_cell.length_a   1.000
_cell.length_b   1.000
_cell.length_c   1.000
_cell.angle_alpha   90.00
_cell.angle_beta   90.00
_cell.angle_gamma   90.00
#
_symmetry.space_group_name_H-M   'P 1'
#
loop_
_entity.id
_entity.type
_entity.pdbx_description
1 polymer ?
#
loop_
_entity_poly.entity_id
_entity_poly.type
_entity_poly.pdbx_seq_one_letter_code
_entity_poly.pdbx_strand_id
1 'polypeptide(L)'
;LHSGDLDGDGLSTCQGDCDDSDPGLDRTDADADGWSTCAGDCDDADPGKTPVDADGDGASLCDGDCDDGDPGVYPGAPEVCNGVDDDCDGEVDEEADGDGDGWTPCGGDCDDADPQRYPGAGERCNGLDDDCNGAVPPSELLDADSDGSPACADCADTDPARSPGATEVCDGRDNDCDLAVPADESDADADGSMLCGGDCDDGNSGAHPGAAELCDGFDNDCDGDVDEDGAAGSPTWYLDGDGDGYGLDGISAVACAAPPGYAALPGDCDDASSTRHPGAAEQCNGIDDDCNAFVPGIEDDSDLDGFRACDGDCDDGDPLRNPGAPEVCGGLDDDCDGSLGPDEVDSDGDGYTACDGDCDDASPGTHPGAPVTCGNGIDEDCGGGPLMLARFDSPEDDTPASLYAASDTDSAGMVTDGVDTWLRLTAAVPGEAARYVGGGVFTPTEGLTASFRFRVSGDGGDGFVLAFVPEGADVGGAWTYGGQLAFDGLDAFGLEIDTAYTPGLDPLGNHLGVDDGTTLSGAARSIGVDIESGDWIEVQIDLERTGPEGAQVQATFTHVVEGDSEDVVLTEDGDGLDLRSLLESGRAFRVGLFSATGSSSPQAHEVDDILVECIDGV
;
A
#
# COMPACT_ATOMS: atom_id res chain seq x y z
N LEU A 1 -145.16 -69.24 56.96
CA LEU A 1 -143.93 -68.78 57.65
C LEU A 1 -143.13 -70.01 58.01
N HIS A 2 -142.51 -70.65 57.01
CA HIS A 2 -141.14 -71.14 57.13
C HIS A 2 -140.41 -70.31 56.08
N SER A 3 -139.43 -69.57 56.55
CA SER A 3 -138.73 -68.44 55.95
C SER A 3 -137.26 -68.72 56.21
N GLY A 4 -136.45 -68.78 55.16
CA GLY A 4 -135.01 -68.98 55.26
C GLY A 4 -134.52 -69.82 54.10
N ASP A 5 -134.68 -69.30 52.89
CA ASP A 5 -133.96 -69.68 51.66
C ASP A 5 -133.90 -68.34 50.93
N LEU A 6 -132.93 -67.50 51.36
CA LEU A 6 -132.85 -66.08 51.01
C LEU A 6 -132.09 -65.85 49.70
N ASP A 7 -131.20 -66.76 49.32
CA ASP A 7 -130.42 -66.73 48.08
C ASP A 7 -131.01 -67.58 46.93
N GLY A 8 -131.93 -68.50 47.23
CA GLY A 8 -132.70 -69.26 46.24
C GLY A 8 -131.97 -70.49 45.68
N ASP A 9 -130.95 -71.01 46.38
CA ASP A 9 -130.23 -72.23 46.01
C ASP A 9 -131.05 -73.52 46.28
N GLY A 10 -132.14 -73.40 47.05
CA GLY A 10 -133.04 -74.50 47.39
C GLY A 10 -132.67 -75.24 48.68
N LEU A 11 -131.66 -74.77 49.40
CA LEU A 11 -131.33 -75.16 50.76
C LEU A 11 -131.79 -74.07 51.73
N SER A 12 -131.78 -74.40 53.02
CA SER A 12 -132.06 -73.47 54.10
C SER A 12 -131.02 -73.70 55.17
N THR A 13 -130.85 -72.75 56.09
CA THR A 13 -130.05 -72.96 57.32
C THR A 13 -130.35 -74.26 58.10
N CYS A 14 -131.55 -74.83 57.95
CA CYS A 14 -131.95 -76.09 58.59
C CYS A 14 -131.68 -77.33 57.72
N GLN A 15 -131.41 -77.15 56.44
CA GLN A 15 -131.22 -78.20 55.42
C GLN A 15 -129.78 -78.38 54.96
N GLY A 16 -128.83 -77.57 55.45
CA GLY A 16 -127.42 -77.77 55.15
C GLY A 16 -126.69 -76.51 54.71
N ASP A 17 -127.40 -75.44 54.41
CA ASP A 17 -126.79 -74.15 54.07
C ASP A 17 -126.25 -73.48 55.37
N CYS A 18 -125.03 -72.94 55.31
CA CYS A 18 -124.40 -72.27 56.44
C CYS A 18 -124.43 -70.74 56.36
N ASP A 19 -124.74 -70.17 55.20
CA ASP A 19 -125.00 -68.75 54.98
C ASP A 19 -126.12 -68.57 53.93
N ASP A 20 -127.36 -68.45 54.42
CA ASP A 20 -128.61 -68.31 53.63
C ASP A 20 -128.58 -67.10 52.65
N SER A 21 -127.53 -66.27 52.68
CA SER A 21 -127.32 -65.15 51.76
C SER A 21 -126.29 -65.39 50.66
N ASP A 22 -125.57 -66.52 50.69
CA ASP A 22 -124.58 -66.91 49.69
C ASP A 22 -124.90 -68.30 49.09
N PRO A 23 -125.37 -68.37 47.83
CA PRO A 23 -125.78 -69.61 47.20
C PRO A 23 -124.62 -70.57 46.89
N GLY A 24 -123.37 -70.18 47.22
CA GLY A 24 -122.18 -71.02 47.08
C GLY A 24 -121.70 -71.65 48.39
N LEU A 25 -122.35 -71.40 49.54
CA LEU A 25 -121.92 -71.88 50.85
C LEU A 25 -122.89 -72.90 51.45
N ASP A 26 -122.66 -74.17 51.15
CA ASP A 26 -123.47 -75.26 51.66
C ASP A 26 -122.64 -76.44 52.22
N ARG A 27 -123.27 -77.28 53.06
CA ARG A 27 -122.60 -78.42 53.74
C ARG A 27 -122.53 -79.68 52.89
N THR A 28 -122.92 -79.61 51.63
CA THR A 28 -122.61 -80.66 50.68
C THR A 28 -121.10 -80.67 50.51
N ASP A 29 -120.58 -81.87 50.54
CA ASP A 29 -119.18 -82.19 50.27
C ASP A 29 -119.26 -82.97 48.94
N ALA A 30 -119.09 -82.26 47.83
CA ALA A 30 -119.42 -82.79 46.50
C ALA A 30 -118.35 -83.75 45.96
N ASP A 31 -117.10 -83.64 46.38
CA ASP A 31 -116.00 -84.54 46.01
C ASP A 31 -115.68 -85.62 47.07
N ALA A 32 -116.30 -85.52 48.25
CA ALA A 32 -116.20 -86.46 49.37
C ALA A 32 -114.83 -86.50 50.05
N ASP A 33 -114.10 -85.39 50.07
CA ASP A 33 -112.79 -85.27 50.73
C ASP A 33 -112.90 -84.95 52.24
N GLY A 34 -114.10 -84.57 52.70
CA GLY A 34 -114.41 -84.24 54.09
C GLY A 34 -114.43 -82.74 54.41
N TRP A 35 -114.14 -81.89 53.43
CA TRP A 35 -114.37 -80.46 53.43
C TRP A 35 -115.65 -80.16 52.65
N SER A 36 -116.23 -79.01 52.97
CA SER A 36 -117.37 -78.47 52.23
C SER A 36 -117.07 -76.99 52.04
N THR A 37 -117.74 -76.31 51.12
CA THR A 37 -117.66 -74.83 51.04
C THR A 37 -117.90 -74.16 52.40
N CYS A 38 -118.81 -74.70 53.21
CA CYS A 38 -119.03 -74.26 54.60
C CYS A 38 -117.87 -74.51 55.57
N ALA A 39 -117.00 -75.46 55.28
CA ALA A 39 -115.81 -75.79 56.05
C ALA A 39 -114.55 -75.06 55.55
N GLY A 40 -114.67 -74.20 54.53
CA GLY A 40 -113.57 -73.41 53.97
C GLY A 40 -112.95 -74.00 52.70
N ASP A 41 -113.60 -74.98 52.08
CA ASP A 41 -113.23 -75.45 50.74
C ASP A 41 -113.47 -74.35 49.70
N CYS A 42 -112.46 -74.05 48.90
CA CYS A 42 -112.52 -73.03 47.86
C CYS A 42 -112.99 -73.59 46.50
N ASP A 43 -113.01 -74.91 46.32
CA ASP A 43 -113.48 -75.61 45.12
C ASP A 43 -113.99 -77.01 45.48
N ASP A 44 -115.23 -77.10 45.97
CA ASP A 44 -115.93 -78.32 46.44
C ASP A 44 -116.01 -79.48 45.42
N ALA A 45 -115.52 -79.26 44.20
CA ALA A 45 -115.42 -80.24 43.13
C ALA A 45 -114.00 -80.81 42.94
N ASP A 46 -112.99 -80.28 43.63
CA ASP A 46 -111.58 -80.64 43.54
C ASP A 46 -111.00 -81.03 44.92
N PRO A 47 -110.79 -82.34 45.19
CA PRO A 47 -110.40 -82.83 46.52
C PRO A 47 -108.96 -82.48 46.92
N GLY A 48 -108.23 -81.77 46.05
CA GLY A 48 -106.94 -81.18 46.37
C GLY A 48 -107.04 -79.79 46.99
N LYS A 49 -108.04 -78.98 46.61
CA LYS A 49 -108.11 -77.55 46.95
C LYS A 49 -108.77 -77.31 48.29
N THR A 50 -108.08 -77.76 49.32
CA THR A 50 -108.55 -77.69 50.70
C THR A 50 -107.91 -76.50 51.43
N PRO A 51 -108.50 -76.02 52.54
CA PRO A 51 -107.87 -75.00 53.39
C PRO A 51 -106.73 -75.57 54.26
N VAL A 52 -106.25 -76.78 53.97
CA VAL A 52 -105.15 -77.41 54.69
C VAL A 52 -103.85 -77.00 54.01
N ASP A 53 -103.05 -76.22 54.72
CA ASP A 53 -101.62 -76.00 54.44
C ASP A 53 -100.87 -77.30 54.79
N ALA A 54 -100.44 -78.04 53.77
CA ALA A 54 -99.93 -79.40 53.93
C ALA A 54 -98.41 -79.47 54.14
N ASP A 55 -97.64 -78.47 53.71
CA ASP A 55 -96.19 -78.39 53.92
C ASP A 55 -95.75 -77.41 55.01
N GLY A 56 -96.63 -76.51 55.46
CA GLY A 56 -96.48 -75.63 56.60
C GLY A 56 -95.84 -74.27 56.30
N ASP A 57 -95.83 -73.80 55.05
CA ASP A 57 -95.31 -72.47 54.70
C ASP A 57 -96.28 -71.31 54.96
N GLY A 58 -97.55 -71.63 55.21
CA GLY A 58 -98.60 -70.68 55.53
C GLY A 58 -99.50 -70.29 54.37
N ALA A 59 -99.36 -70.89 53.20
CA ALA A 59 -100.34 -70.89 52.12
C ALA A 59 -100.86 -72.32 51.91
N SER A 60 -102.13 -72.48 51.53
CA SER A 60 -102.63 -73.73 50.96
C SER A 60 -103.00 -73.55 49.50
N LEU A 61 -103.39 -74.62 48.81
CA LEU A 61 -103.95 -74.51 47.45
C LEU A 61 -105.15 -73.53 47.35
N CYS A 62 -105.85 -73.26 48.46
CA CYS A 62 -106.91 -72.23 48.50
C CYS A 62 -106.40 -70.80 48.66
N ASP A 63 -105.18 -70.61 49.17
CA ASP A 63 -104.54 -69.31 49.33
C ASP A 63 -103.71 -68.90 48.10
N GLY A 64 -103.66 -69.75 47.08
CA GLY A 64 -102.99 -69.50 45.79
C GLY A 64 -101.67 -70.24 45.62
N ASP A 65 -101.30 -71.10 46.56
CA ASP A 65 -100.17 -72.01 46.41
C ASP A 65 -100.38 -72.97 45.23
N CYS A 66 -99.33 -73.17 44.46
CA CYS A 66 -99.28 -74.00 43.27
C CYS A 66 -98.65 -75.38 43.52
N ASP A 67 -97.97 -75.61 44.65
CA ASP A 67 -97.50 -76.92 45.13
C ASP A 67 -97.45 -77.02 46.67
N ASP A 68 -98.61 -77.23 47.29
CA ASP A 68 -98.85 -77.45 48.74
C ASP A 68 -98.16 -78.71 49.34
N GLY A 69 -97.22 -79.30 48.61
CA GLY A 69 -96.30 -80.32 49.08
C GLY A 69 -94.85 -79.85 49.23
N ASP A 70 -94.50 -78.63 48.81
CA ASP A 70 -93.17 -78.03 48.86
C ASP A 70 -93.18 -76.65 49.52
N PRO A 71 -92.65 -76.50 50.75
CA PRO A 71 -92.68 -75.23 51.49
C PRO A 71 -91.76 -74.14 50.91
N GLY A 72 -91.09 -74.42 49.78
CA GLY A 72 -90.37 -73.45 48.97
C GLY A 72 -91.24 -72.78 47.89
N VAL A 73 -92.43 -73.32 47.61
CA VAL A 73 -93.33 -72.89 46.55
C VAL A 73 -94.58 -72.27 47.20
N TYR A 74 -94.70 -70.95 47.16
CA TYR A 74 -95.85 -70.25 47.70
C TYR A 74 -96.01 -68.86 47.10
N PRO A 75 -97.21 -68.24 47.15
CA PRO A 75 -97.45 -66.92 46.60
C PRO A 75 -96.45 -65.87 47.12
N GLY A 76 -95.58 -65.38 46.21
CA GLY A 76 -94.54 -64.40 46.52
C GLY A 76 -93.29 -64.95 47.22
N ALA A 77 -93.00 -66.25 47.09
CA ALA A 77 -91.70 -66.81 47.42
C ALA A 77 -90.58 -66.17 46.56
N PRO A 78 -89.32 -66.15 47.03
CA PRO A 78 -88.20 -65.81 46.15
C PRO A 78 -87.91 -66.98 45.21
N GLU A 79 -87.92 -66.71 43.91
CA GLU A 79 -87.45 -67.65 42.88
C GLU A 79 -86.04 -68.17 43.17
N VAL A 80 -85.83 -69.45 42.91
CA VAL A 80 -84.51 -70.07 42.87
C VAL A 80 -84.39 -70.91 41.61
N CYS A 81 -83.25 -70.86 40.91
CA CYS A 81 -83.00 -71.55 39.63
C CYS A 81 -83.17 -73.08 39.64
N ASN A 82 -84.40 -73.56 39.73
CA ASN A 82 -84.78 -74.95 39.94
C ASN A 82 -85.78 -75.42 38.86
N GLY A 83 -86.30 -74.50 38.03
CA GLY A 83 -87.28 -74.78 36.98
C GLY A 83 -88.72 -74.94 37.49
N VAL A 84 -89.00 -74.45 38.69
CA VAL A 84 -90.31 -74.37 39.34
C VAL A 84 -90.70 -72.89 39.43
N ASP A 85 -91.98 -72.61 39.29
CA ASP A 85 -92.59 -71.31 39.59
C ASP A 85 -92.72 -71.27 41.12
N ASP A 86 -91.68 -70.79 41.81
CA ASP A 86 -91.64 -70.83 43.28
C ASP A 86 -92.63 -69.81 43.88
N ASP A 87 -92.86 -68.68 43.20
CA ASP A 87 -93.71 -67.59 43.67
C ASP A 87 -95.18 -67.66 43.22
N CYS A 88 -95.51 -68.66 42.41
CA CYS A 88 -96.83 -68.96 41.85
C CYS A 88 -97.47 -67.82 41.02
N ASP A 89 -96.67 -66.94 40.40
CA ASP A 89 -97.16 -65.86 39.54
C ASP A 89 -97.41 -66.26 38.08
N GLY A 90 -96.94 -67.45 37.68
CA GLY A 90 -97.09 -68.05 36.37
C GLY A 90 -95.90 -67.90 35.43
N GLU A 91 -94.82 -67.23 35.84
CA GLU A 91 -93.50 -67.28 35.21
C GLU A 91 -92.61 -68.31 35.96
N VAL A 92 -91.39 -68.58 35.49
CA VAL A 92 -90.49 -69.58 36.10
C VAL A 92 -89.08 -69.00 36.11
N ASP A 93 -88.43 -69.02 37.27
CA ASP A 93 -87.06 -68.56 37.49
C ASP A 93 -86.82 -67.10 36.99
N GLU A 94 -87.78 -66.18 37.18
CA GLU A 94 -87.81 -64.81 36.61
C GLU A 94 -87.05 -63.75 37.43
N GLU A 95 -85.89 -64.12 37.94
CA GLU A 95 -84.99 -63.19 38.64
C GLU A 95 -84.68 -61.94 37.78
N ALA A 96 -84.65 -60.78 38.43
CA ALA A 96 -84.32 -59.53 37.77
C ALA A 96 -82.81 -59.39 37.57
N ASP A 97 -82.42 -58.93 36.37
CA ASP A 97 -81.06 -58.47 36.05
C ASP A 97 -80.73 -57.21 36.88
N GLY A 98 -79.89 -57.39 37.90
CA GLY A 98 -79.62 -56.42 38.96
C GLY A 98 -78.73 -55.25 38.52
N ASP A 99 -77.88 -55.46 37.52
CA ASP A 99 -76.92 -54.46 37.04
C ASP A 99 -77.13 -54.00 35.59
N GLY A 100 -78.02 -54.67 34.86
CA GLY A 100 -78.50 -54.30 33.54
C GLY A 100 -77.64 -54.79 32.38
N ASP A 101 -76.81 -55.82 32.56
CA ASP A 101 -75.95 -56.37 31.50
C ASP A 101 -76.64 -57.41 30.58
N GLY A 102 -77.86 -57.81 30.94
CA GLY A 102 -78.69 -58.75 30.21
C GLY A 102 -78.52 -60.21 30.63
N TRP A 103 -77.71 -60.49 31.65
CA TRP A 103 -77.65 -61.77 32.34
C TRP A 103 -78.33 -61.66 33.70
N THR A 104 -78.96 -62.74 34.12
CA THR A 104 -79.56 -62.87 35.46
C THR A 104 -78.75 -63.90 36.24
N PRO A 105 -78.93 -64.03 37.56
CA PRO A 105 -78.27 -65.08 38.32
C PRO A 105 -78.57 -66.48 37.76
N CYS A 106 -79.82 -66.78 37.39
CA CYS A 106 -80.18 -68.01 36.65
C CYS A 106 -79.62 -68.08 35.22
N GLY A 107 -79.35 -66.94 34.59
CA GLY A 107 -78.63 -66.84 33.33
C GLY A 107 -77.16 -67.27 33.41
N GLY A 108 -76.62 -67.44 34.62
CA GLY A 108 -75.22 -67.78 34.87
C GLY A 108 -74.34 -66.58 35.19
N ASP A 109 -74.95 -65.44 35.52
CA ASP A 109 -74.25 -64.30 36.09
C ASP A 109 -73.61 -64.66 37.44
N CYS A 110 -72.32 -64.39 37.56
CA CYS A 110 -71.56 -64.66 38.77
C CYS A 110 -71.49 -63.48 39.74
N ASP A 111 -71.89 -62.27 39.32
CA ASP A 111 -72.07 -61.10 40.18
C ASP A 111 -73.08 -60.08 39.58
N ASP A 112 -74.36 -60.31 39.87
CA ASP A 112 -75.55 -59.53 39.45
C ASP A 112 -75.61 -58.07 39.99
N ALA A 113 -74.48 -57.55 40.47
CA ALA A 113 -74.28 -56.16 40.86
C ALA A 113 -73.14 -55.46 40.07
N ASP A 114 -72.45 -56.16 39.18
CA ASP A 114 -71.34 -55.64 38.37
C ASP A 114 -71.53 -56.01 36.87
N PRO A 115 -71.94 -55.04 36.03
CA PRO A 115 -72.35 -55.29 34.63
C PRO A 115 -71.18 -55.61 33.69
N GLN A 116 -70.01 -55.88 34.25
CA GLN A 116 -68.81 -56.32 33.56
C GLN A 116 -68.44 -57.76 33.93
N ARG A 117 -69.25 -58.44 34.75
CA ARG A 117 -69.03 -59.81 35.20
C ARG A 117 -70.16 -60.73 34.76
N TYR A 118 -70.04 -61.24 33.56
CA TYR A 118 -71.08 -62.08 32.97
C TYR A 118 -70.50 -63.14 32.04
N PRO A 119 -71.26 -64.21 31.75
CA PRO A 119 -70.83 -65.25 30.81
C PRO A 119 -70.33 -64.69 29.47
N GLY A 120 -69.03 -64.86 29.22
CA GLY A 120 -68.38 -64.40 27.99
C GLY A 120 -67.99 -62.92 27.96
N ALA A 121 -67.97 -62.23 29.11
CA ALA A 121 -67.28 -60.96 29.25
C ALA A 121 -65.79 -61.10 28.91
N GLY A 122 -65.12 -59.98 28.66
CA GLY A 122 -63.66 -59.97 28.52
C GLY A 122 -63.00 -59.84 29.88
N GLU A 123 -62.05 -60.72 30.18
CA GLU A 123 -61.26 -60.67 31.42
C GLU A 123 -60.49 -59.34 31.55
N ARG A 124 -60.72 -58.65 32.67
CA ARG A 124 -60.03 -57.40 33.02
C ARG A 124 -58.96 -57.73 34.05
N CYS A 125 -57.82 -57.06 34.01
CA CYS A 125 -56.74 -57.15 35.00
C CYS A 125 -57.14 -56.72 36.43
N ASN A 126 -57.99 -57.50 37.09
CA ASN A 126 -58.52 -57.22 38.42
C ASN A 126 -58.43 -58.47 39.34
N GLY A 127 -57.99 -59.61 38.80
CA GLY A 127 -57.84 -60.86 39.54
C GLY A 127 -59.15 -61.57 39.85
N LEU A 128 -60.22 -61.22 39.13
CA LEU A 128 -61.58 -61.77 39.28
C LEU A 128 -61.93 -62.53 37.99
N ASP A 129 -62.84 -63.48 38.10
CA ASP A 129 -63.33 -64.28 36.97
C ASP A 129 -64.48 -63.49 36.33
N ASP A 130 -64.15 -62.58 35.41
CA ASP A 130 -65.14 -61.65 34.85
C ASP A 130 -66.03 -62.34 33.82
N ASP A 131 -65.58 -63.42 33.18
CA ASP A 131 -66.35 -64.13 32.16
C ASP A 131 -67.17 -65.32 32.70
N CYS A 132 -67.15 -65.51 34.02
CA CYS A 132 -67.81 -66.56 34.79
C CYS A 132 -67.50 -68.00 34.31
N ASN A 133 -66.32 -68.23 33.72
CA ASN A 133 -65.93 -69.57 33.22
C ASN A 133 -65.30 -70.47 34.30
N GLY A 134 -65.05 -69.92 35.49
CA GLY A 134 -64.41 -70.59 36.63
C GLY A 134 -62.89 -70.46 36.66
N ALA A 135 -62.28 -69.61 35.84
CA ALA A 135 -60.83 -69.48 35.74
C ALA A 135 -60.36 -68.06 35.38
N VAL A 136 -59.72 -67.42 36.35
CA VAL A 136 -58.94 -66.19 36.11
C VAL A 136 -57.73 -66.50 35.22
N PRO A 137 -57.46 -65.71 34.15
CA PRO A 137 -56.32 -65.92 33.28
C PRO A 137 -54.99 -65.90 34.06
N PRO A 138 -54.02 -66.77 33.71
CA PRO A 138 -52.71 -66.76 34.37
C PRO A 138 -51.98 -65.41 34.31
N SER A 139 -52.27 -64.60 33.29
CA SER A 139 -51.70 -63.26 33.11
C SER A 139 -52.15 -62.25 34.17
N GLU A 140 -53.22 -62.51 34.91
CA GLU A 140 -53.67 -61.65 36.01
C GLU A 140 -53.11 -62.06 37.37
N LEU A 141 -52.50 -63.24 37.44
CA LEU A 141 -51.98 -63.84 38.67
C LEU A 141 -50.46 -63.97 38.65
N LEU A 142 -49.85 -63.84 37.46
CA LEU A 142 -48.41 -63.87 37.28
C LEU A 142 -47.86 -62.46 37.44
N ASP A 143 -46.91 -62.33 38.33
CA ASP A 143 -46.06 -61.15 38.54
C ASP A 143 -44.63 -61.71 38.53
N ALA A 144 -43.95 -61.62 37.39
CA ALA A 144 -42.71 -62.37 37.16
C ALA A 144 -41.47 -61.69 37.76
N ASP A 145 -41.47 -60.38 37.98
CA ASP A 145 -40.37 -59.63 38.58
C ASP A 145 -40.66 -59.13 40.02
N SER A 146 -41.87 -59.37 40.51
CA SER A 146 -42.31 -59.10 41.89
C SER A 146 -42.42 -57.62 42.24
N ASP A 147 -42.79 -56.76 41.30
CA ASP A 147 -43.10 -55.35 41.55
C ASP A 147 -44.53 -55.08 42.06
N GLY A 148 -45.39 -56.11 42.02
CA GLY A 148 -46.78 -56.05 42.45
C GLY A 148 -47.79 -55.79 41.34
N SER A 149 -47.34 -55.71 40.09
CA SER A 149 -48.17 -55.57 38.90
C SER A 149 -48.32 -56.93 38.21
N PRO A 150 -49.55 -57.36 37.87
CA PRO A 150 -49.73 -58.57 37.12
C PRO A 150 -49.32 -58.37 35.65
N ALA A 151 -48.85 -59.44 35.01
CA ALA A 151 -48.35 -59.47 33.63
C ALA A 151 -49.28 -58.83 32.58
N CYS A 152 -50.58 -58.73 32.86
CA CYS A 152 -51.55 -58.12 31.98
C CYS A 152 -51.69 -56.59 32.13
N ALA A 153 -51.30 -56.03 33.28
CA ALA A 153 -51.25 -54.58 33.53
C ALA A 153 -49.81 -54.03 33.36
N ASP A 154 -48.83 -54.92 33.37
CA ASP A 154 -47.42 -54.62 33.29
C ASP A 154 -46.94 -54.51 31.83
N CYS A 155 -46.27 -53.41 31.49
CA CYS A 155 -45.69 -53.18 30.18
C CYS A 155 -44.31 -53.86 29.99
N ALA A 156 -43.69 -54.35 31.07
CA ALA A 156 -42.59 -55.30 31.05
C ALA A 156 -42.50 -56.16 32.32
N ASP A 157 -43.25 -57.27 32.32
CA ASP A 157 -43.35 -58.36 33.33
C ASP A 157 -42.03 -59.07 33.73
N THR A 158 -40.87 -58.56 33.32
CA THR A 158 -39.56 -59.08 33.73
C THR A 158 -38.61 -57.99 34.22
N ASP A 159 -39.09 -56.75 34.28
CA ASP A 159 -38.35 -55.55 34.66
C ASP A 159 -39.16 -54.73 35.69
N PRO A 160 -38.83 -54.83 36.99
CA PRO A 160 -39.62 -54.24 38.07
C PRO A 160 -39.53 -52.70 38.13
N ALA A 161 -38.78 -52.09 37.21
CA ALA A 161 -38.73 -50.65 37.01
C ALA A 161 -39.73 -50.15 35.97
N ARG A 162 -40.51 -51.05 35.36
CA ARG A 162 -41.40 -50.74 34.23
C ARG A 162 -42.81 -51.25 34.48
N SER A 163 -43.51 -50.58 35.38
CA SER A 163 -44.76 -51.01 36.00
C SER A 163 -45.73 -49.83 36.17
N PRO A 164 -47.06 -50.04 36.18
CA PRO A 164 -48.05 -49.00 36.43
C PRO A 164 -47.71 -48.05 37.60
N GLY A 165 -47.48 -46.78 37.30
CA GLY A 165 -47.18 -45.74 38.30
C GLY A 165 -45.74 -45.76 38.84
N ALA A 166 -44.80 -46.44 38.16
CA ALA A 166 -43.38 -46.23 38.38
C ALA A 166 -42.97 -44.77 38.06
N THR A 167 -41.73 -44.41 38.35
CA THR A 167 -41.19 -43.10 37.96
C THR A 167 -40.42 -43.26 36.67
N GLU A 168 -40.74 -42.43 35.68
CA GLU A 168 -39.96 -42.32 34.43
C GLU A 168 -38.48 -42.09 34.74
N VAL A 169 -37.63 -42.90 34.12
CA VAL A 169 -36.18 -42.78 34.17
C VAL A 169 -35.68 -42.61 32.76
N CYS A 170 -34.65 -41.78 32.61
CA CYS A 170 -34.07 -41.41 31.31
C CYS A 170 -33.45 -42.61 30.55
N ASP A 171 -34.29 -43.45 29.96
CA ASP A 171 -33.90 -44.63 29.18
C ASP A 171 -34.72 -44.79 27.88
N GLY A 172 -35.65 -43.85 27.62
CA GLY A 172 -36.46 -43.80 26.41
C GLY A 172 -37.55 -44.87 26.37
N ARG A 173 -37.92 -45.43 27.53
CA ARG A 173 -38.97 -46.43 27.67
C ARG A 173 -40.04 -45.89 28.60
N ASP A 174 -41.28 -46.25 28.29
CA ASP A 174 -42.41 -46.04 29.17
C ASP A 174 -42.21 -46.91 30.43
N ASN A 175 -41.85 -46.29 31.55
CA ASN A 175 -41.61 -46.96 32.83
C ASN A 175 -42.89 -47.07 33.65
N ASP A 176 -43.80 -46.12 33.55
CA ASP A 176 -45.02 -46.07 34.35
C ASP A 176 -46.26 -46.68 33.65
N CYS A 177 -46.06 -47.18 32.44
CA CYS A 177 -47.03 -47.88 31.59
C CYS A 177 -48.27 -47.04 31.25
N ASP A 178 -48.15 -45.70 31.20
CA ASP A 178 -49.25 -44.79 30.85
C ASP A 178 -49.35 -44.49 29.33
N LEU A 179 -48.48 -45.13 28.52
CA LEU A 179 -48.31 -44.95 27.08
C LEU A 179 -47.70 -43.60 26.66
N ALA A 180 -47.11 -42.85 27.59
CA ALA A 180 -46.41 -41.61 27.34
C ALA A 180 -44.95 -41.69 27.85
N VAL A 181 -44.01 -41.67 26.91
CA VAL A 181 -42.62 -41.36 27.23
C VAL A 181 -42.50 -39.83 27.34
N PRO A 182 -41.92 -39.28 28.43
CA PRO A 182 -41.70 -37.86 28.56
C PRO A 182 -40.91 -37.29 27.36
N ALA A 183 -41.24 -36.05 26.98
CA ALA A 183 -40.64 -35.45 25.79
C ALA A 183 -39.12 -35.29 25.90
N ASP A 184 -38.59 -35.19 27.12
CA ASP A 184 -37.18 -35.06 27.44
C ASP A 184 -36.40 -36.38 27.39
N GLU A 185 -37.06 -37.53 27.17
CA GLU A 185 -36.41 -38.82 26.89
C GLU A 185 -36.40 -39.20 25.41
N SER A 186 -36.93 -38.33 24.55
CA SER A 186 -36.76 -38.46 23.11
C SER A 186 -35.44 -37.81 22.73
N ASP A 187 -34.57 -38.57 22.05
CA ASP A 187 -33.38 -38.04 21.36
C ASP A 187 -33.82 -37.46 20.00
N ALA A 188 -34.03 -36.14 19.95
CA ALA A 188 -34.68 -35.50 18.81
C ALA A 188 -33.73 -35.20 17.63
N ASP A 189 -32.43 -35.11 17.87
CA ASP A 189 -31.41 -34.91 16.83
C ASP A 189 -30.61 -36.17 16.44
N ALA A 190 -30.80 -37.26 17.18
CA ALA A 190 -30.21 -38.57 16.98
C ALA A 190 -28.69 -38.64 17.22
N ASP A 191 -28.14 -37.86 18.15
CA ASP A 191 -26.74 -37.97 18.58
C ASP A 191 -26.48 -39.04 19.66
N GLY A 192 -27.55 -39.57 20.25
CA GLY A 192 -27.51 -40.60 21.29
C GLY A 192 -27.55 -40.08 22.72
N SER A 193 -27.71 -38.77 22.91
CA SER A 193 -27.98 -38.11 24.18
C SER A 193 -29.44 -37.68 24.22
N MET A 194 -30.01 -37.66 25.43
CA MET A 194 -31.38 -37.19 25.65
C MET A 194 -31.31 -35.96 26.55
N LEU A 195 -32.31 -35.08 26.49
CA LEU A 195 -32.38 -33.90 27.36
C LEU A 195 -32.28 -34.27 28.85
N CYS A 196 -32.99 -35.33 29.27
CA CYS A 196 -32.87 -35.86 30.64
C CYS A 196 -31.50 -36.50 30.96
N GLY A 197 -30.74 -36.86 29.92
CA GLY A 197 -29.43 -37.50 29.97
C GLY A 197 -28.25 -36.53 30.06
N GLY A 198 -28.53 -35.22 30.09
CA GLY A 198 -27.53 -34.17 30.17
C GLY A 198 -27.26 -33.45 28.85
N ASP A 199 -28.03 -33.73 27.80
CA ASP A 199 -28.06 -32.93 26.59
C ASP A 199 -28.60 -31.52 26.91
N CYS A 200 -27.94 -30.49 26.38
CA CYS A 200 -28.27 -29.10 26.59
C CYS A 200 -29.05 -28.47 25.42
N ASP A 201 -29.06 -29.09 24.23
CA ASP A 201 -29.86 -28.70 23.07
C ASP A 201 -30.20 -29.92 22.19
N ASP A 202 -31.24 -30.66 22.58
CA ASP A 202 -31.79 -31.86 21.92
C ASP A 202 -32.24 -31.66 20.44
N GLY A 203 -32.15 -30.43 19.91
CA GLY A 203 -32.35 -30.13 18.51
C GLY A 203 -31.05 -30.05 17.68
N ASN A 204 -29.89 -30.25 18.30
CA ASN A 204 -28.58 -29.99 17.75
C ASN A 204 -27.57 -31.10 18.11
N SER A 205 -27.36 -32.01 17.16
CA SER A 205 -26.48 -33.20 17.31
C SER A 205 -24.99 -32.92 17.58
N GLY A 206 -24.61 -31.64 17.72
CA GLY A 206 -23.28 -31.21 18.13
C GLY A 206 -23.26 -30.58 19.53
N ALA A 207 -24.35 -30.66 20.28
CA ALA A 207 -24.52 -30.06 21.61
C ALA A 207 -24.90 -31.12 22.63
N HIS A 208 -23.92 -31.94 23.03
CA HIS A 208 -24.16 -33.08 23.92
C HIS A 208 -22.95 -33.42 24.80
N PRO A 209 -23.14 -34.11 25.94
CA PRO A 209 -22.05 -34.57 26.80
C PRO A 209 -20.89 -35.23 26.05
N GLY A 210 -19.71 -34.62 26.13
CA GLY A 210 -18.48 -35.13 25.52
C GLY A 210 -18.36 -34.91 24.01
N ALA A 211 -19.18 -34.03 23.41
CA ALA A 211 -18.86 -33.44 22.12
C ALA A 211 -17.54 -32.65 22.19
N ALA A 212 -17.03 -32.21 21.05
CA ALA A 212 -15.88 -31.31 21.05
C ALA A 212 -16.39 -29.87 21.12
N GLU A 213 -15.94 -29.12 22.12
CA GLU A 213 -16.24 -27.69 22.19
C GLU A 213 -15.73 -26.95 20.97
N LEU A 214 -16.51 -26.01 20.46
CA LEU A 214 -16.14 -25.11 19.36
C LEU A 214 -16.17 -23.67 19.85
N CYS A 215 -15.38 -22.80 19.22
CA CYS A 215 -15.47 -21.35 19.47
C CYS A 215 -16.64 -20.71 18.69
N ASP A 216 -17.87 -21.13 18.97
CA ASP A 216 -19.08 -20.67 18.26
C ASP A 216 -20.13 -19.99 19.14
N GLY A 217 -19.85 -19.84 20.44
CA GLY A 217 -20.73 -19.19 21.41
C GLY A 217 -21.79 -20.11 22.02
N PHE A 218 -21.70 -21.42 21.78
CA PHE A 218 -22.59 -22.44 22.34
C PHE A 218 -21.77 -23.45 23.15
N ASP A 219 -22.34 -23.92 24.26
CA ASP A 219 -21.83 -25.04 25.04
C ASP A 219 -22.11 -26.32 24.25
N ASN A 220 -21.11 -26.80 23.50
CA ASN A 220 -21.27 -27.97 22.63
C ASN A 220 -21.10 -29.27 23.42
N ASP A 221 -20.27 -29.28 24.47
CA ASP A 221 -20.03 -30.49 25.26
C ASP A 221 -20.89 -30.63 26.52
N CYS A 222 -21.79 -29.67 26.73
CA CYS A 222 -22.78 -29.57 27.81
C CYS A 222 -22.19 -29.67 29.22
N ASP A 223 -20.97 -29.17 29.43
CA ASP A 223 -20.33 -29.16 30.75
C ASP A 223 -20.65 -27.90 31.59
N GLY A 224 -21.27 -26.90 30.96
CA GLY A 224 -21.73 -25.65 31.55
C GLY A 224 -20.80 -24.46 31.37
N ASP A 225 -19.59 -24.66 30.83
CA ASP A 225 -18.72 -23.61 30.31
C ASP A 225 -19.04 -23.39 28.81
N VAL A 226 -18.72 -22.20 28.28
CA VAL A 226 -18.97 -21.85 26.87
C VAL A 226 -17.65 -21.35 26.29
N ASP A 227 -17.24 -21.92 25.15
CA ASP A 227 -16.04 -21.53 24.42
C ASP A 227 -14.76 -21.55 25.29
N GLU A 228 -14.55 -22.60 26.11
CA GLU A 228 -13.41 -22.65 27.04
C GLU A 228 -12.04 -22.81 26.36
N ASP A 229 -10.99 -22.51 27.12
CA ASP A 229 -9.61 -22.55 26.63
C ASP A 229 -9.22 -23.96 26.19
N GLY A 230 -9.13 -24.17 24.88
CA GLY A 230 -8.80 -25.47 24.28
C GLY A 230 -9.88 -26.02 23.35
N ALA A 231 -11.01 -25.33 23.21
CA ALA A 231 -12.04 -25.66 22.23
C ALA A 231 -11.44 -25.90 20.84
N ALA A 232 -11.96 -26.89 20.14
CA ALA A 232 -11.51 -27.28 18.82
C ALA A 232 -11.64 -26.10 17.84
N GLY A 233 -10.52 -25.79 17.18
CA GLY A 233 -10.45 -24.64 16.27
C GLY A 233 -10.12 -23.31 16.94
N SER A 234 -9.83 -23.31 18.25
CA SER A 234 -9.31 -22.11 18.95
C SER A 234 -8.14 -21.48 18.19
N PRO A 235 -8.23 -20.17 17.85
CA PRO A 235 -7.11 -19.46 17.25
C PRO A 235 -5.92 -19.38 18.22
N THR A 236 -4.74 -19.25 17.63
CA THR A 236 -3.51 -18.94 18.38
C THR A 236 -3.33 -17.44 18.44
N TRP A 237 -3.15 -16.92 19.64
CA TRP A 237 -2.86 -15.52 19.94
C TRP A 237 -1.41 -15.38 20.40
N TYR A 238 -0.79 -14.24 20.12
CA TYR A 238 0.61 -13.94 20.41
C TYR A 238 0.69 -12.76 21.37
N LEU A 239 1.58 -12.79 22.37
CA LEU A 239 1.74 -11.66 23.30
C LEU A 239 2.04 -10.39 22.50
N ASP A 240 1.29 -9.31 22.77
CA ASP A 240 1.39 -8.00 22.14
C ASP A 240 1.56 -6.97 23.27
N GLY A 241 2.82 -6.72 23.61
CA GLY A 241 3.25 -5.91 24.75
C GLY A 241 3.09 -4.40 24.53
N ASP A 242 3.17 -3.95 23.29
CA ASP A 242 3.15 -2.53 22.91
C ASP A 242 1.82 -2.07 22.26
N GLY A 243 0.99 -3.01 21.83
CA GLY A 243 -0.37 -2.79 21.33
C GLY A 243 -0.46 -2.41 19.85
N ASP A 244 0.50 -2.81 19.01
CA ASP A 244 0.46 -2.55 17.56
C ASP A 244 -0.37 -3.56 16.75
N GLY A 245 -0.77 -4.68 17.37
CA GLY A 245 -1.59 -5.71 16.77
C GLY A 245 -0.82 -6.86 16.12
N TYR A 246 0.50 -6.88 16.22
CA TYR A 246 1.36 -8.04 16.01
C TYR A 246 1.87 -8.53 17.37
N GLY A 247 2.24 -9.80 17.46
CA GLY A 247 2.76 -10.35 18.70
C GLY A 247 3.92 -11.29 18.50
N LEU A 248 4.62 -11.55 19.60
CA LEU A 248 5.87 -12.30 19.62
C LEU A 248 5.62 -13.81 19.42
N ASP A 249 6.17 -14.38 18.35
CA ASP A 249 6.04 -15.82 18.00
C ASP A 249 6.44 -16.79 19.12
N GLY A 250 7.37 -16.36 19.99
CA GLY A 250 7.89 -17.17 21.09
C GLY A 250 6.94 -17.29 22.29
N ILE A 251 5.88 -16.47 22.36
CA ILE A 251 4.94 -16.44 23.48
C ILE A 251 3.52 -16.41 22.92
N SER A 252 2.89 -17.59 22.86
CA SER A 252 1.53 -17.73 22.37
C SER A 252 0.60 -18.40 23.37
N ALA A 253 -0.70 -18.15 23.19
CA ALA A 253 -1.80 -18.78 23.91
C ALA A 253 -2.86 -19.23 22.90
N VAL A 254 -3.55 -20.32 23.20
CA VAL A 254 -4.67 -20.83 22.39
C VAL A 254 -5.94 -20.59 23.18
N ALA A 255 -6.85 -19.81 22.62
CA ALA A 255 -8.10 -19.41 23.26
C ALA A 255 -9.12 -18.96 22.20
N CYS A 256 -10.41 -19.08 22.48
CA CYS A 256 -11.45 -18.62 21.57
C CYS A 256 -11.46 -17.10 21.41
N ALA A 257 -11.29 -16.37 22.52
CA ALA A 257 -11.14 -14.92 22.53
C ALA A 257 -9.69 -14.51 22.80
N ALA A 258 -9.30 -13.36 22.27
CA ALA A 258 -7.98 -12.77 22.52
C ALA A 258 -7.75 -12.57 24.02
N PRO A 259 -6.75 -13.23 24.64
CA PRO A 259 -6.37 -12.91 26.00
C PRO A 259 -5.93 -11.44 26.09
N PRO A 260 -6.15 -10.76 27.23
CA PRO A 260 -5.71 -9.38 27.39
C PRO A 260 -4.19 -9.24 27.15
N GLY A 261 -3.81 -8.34 26.23
CA GLY A 261 -2.41 -8.12 25.86
C GLY A 261 -1.88 -9.13 24.84
N TYR A 262 -2.74 -9.77 24.05
CA TYR A 262 -2.36 -10.64 22.94
C TYR A 262 -3.02 -10.18 21.63
N ALA A 263 -2.33 -10.39 20.52
CA ALA A 263 -2.78 -10.12 19.16
C ALA A 263 -2.93 -11.38 18.30
N ALA A 264 -3.70 -11.28 17.22
CA ALA A 264 -3.94 -12.39 16.29
C ALA A 264 -2.79 -12.61 15.30
N LEU A 265 -2.03 -11.56 15.00
CA LEU A 265 -0.99 -11.60 13.98
C LEU A 265 0.36 -11.97 14.61
N PRO A 266 1.04 -13.02 14.12
CA PRO A 266 2.41 -13.34 14.52
C PRO A 266 3.44 -12.45 13.86
N GLY A 267 4.70 -12.58 14.28
CA GLY A 267 5.88 -12.08 13.56
C GLY A 267 6.49 -10.79 14.08
N ASP A 268 6.06 -10.31 15.24
CA ASP A 268 6.69 -9.17 15.89
C ASP A 268 8.13 -9.51 16.31
N CYS A 269 9.08 -8.69 15.86
CA CYS A 269 10.51 -8.83 16.16
C CYS A 269 10.97 -8.02 17.38
N ASP A 270 10.17 -7.06 17.88
CA ASP A 270 10.38 -6.34 19.14
C ASP A 270 9.08 -5.84 19.79
N ASP A 271 8.50 -6.70 20.64
CA ASP A 271 7.27 -6.56 21.45
C ASP A 271 7.22 -5.36 22.43
N ALA A 272 8.24 -4.51 22.41
CA ALA A 272 8.31 -3.27 23.20
C ALA A 272 8.25 -2.00 22.34
N SER A 273 8.09 -2.14 21.02
CA SER A 273 8.20 -1.07 20.03
C SER A 273 7.13 -1.18 18.95
N SER A 274 6.06 -0.38 19.08
CA SER A 274 4.88 -0.37 18.18
C SER A 274 5.15 0.10 16.74
N THR A 275 6.41 0.24 16.35
CA THR A 275 6.88 0.59 15.01
C THR A 275 7.76 -0.52 14.43
N ARG A 276 7.87 -1.67 15.11
CA ARG A 276 8.74 -2.78 14.74
C ARG A 276 7.94 -4.06 14.59
N HIS A 277 7.27 -4.17 13.46
CA HIS A 277 6.34 -5.25 13.20
C HIS A 277 6.25 -5.51 11.68
N PRO A 278 5.76 -6.69 11.26
CA PRO A 278 5.58 -7.01 9.85
C PRO A 278 4.88 -5.92 9.04
N GLY A 279 5.56 -5.40 8.03
CA GLY A 279 5.04 -4.35 7.13
C GLY A 279 5.05 -2.93 7.72
N ALA A 280 5.74 -2.69 8.83
CA ALA A 280 6.12 -1.35 9.24
C ALA A 280 6.95 -0.65 8.15
N ALA A 281 7.05 0.68 8.24
CA ALA A 281 7.97 1.41 7.36
C ALA A 281 9.37 1.37 7.99
N GLU A 282 10.36 0.95 7.20
CA GLU A 282 11.77 1.05 7.55
C GLU A 282 12.10 2.50 7.94
N GLN A 283 12.58 2.68 9.17
CA GLN A 283 13.09 3.95 9.63
C GLN A 283 14.61 3.93 9.48
N CYS A 284 15.19 5.05 9.02
CA CYS A 284 16.62 5.21 8.81
C CYS A 284 17.44 5.09 10.13
N ASN A 285 17.54 3.88 10.67
CA ASN A 285 18.08 3.58 11.99
C ASN A 285 19.00 2.35 11.94
N GLY A 286 19.04 1.61 10.82
CA GLY A 286 19.89 0.44 10.61
C GLY A 286 19.39 -0.82 11.31
N ILE A 287 18.09 -0.89 11.61
CA ILE A 287 17.40 -2.02 12.22
C ILE A 287 16.24 -2.37 11.29
N ASP A 288 16.00 -3.67 11.14
CA ASP A 288 14.85 -4.22 10.41
C ASP A 288 13.57 -3.91 11.19
N ASP A 289 12.86 -2.85 10.79
CA ASP A 289 11.65 -2.39 11.45
C ASP A 289 10.41 -3.14 10.94
N ASP A 290 10.43 -3.61 9.69
CA ASP A 290 9.32 -4.36 9.08
C ASP A 290 9.42 -5.88 9.28
N CYS A 291 10.41 -6.33 10.07
CA CYS A 291 10.68 -7.71 10.46
C CYS A 291 10.77 -8.69 9.27
N ASN A 292 11.19 -8.24 8.09
CA ASN A 292 11.30 -9.08 6.90
C ASN A 292 12.69 -9.76 6.77
N ALA A 293 13.56 -9.59 7.77
CA ALA A 293 14.95 -10.04 7.82
C ALA A 293 15.88 -9.38 6.78
N PHE A 294 15.52 -8.19 6.31
CA PHE A 294 16.25 -7.41 5.34
C PHE A 294 16.15 -5.92 5.66
N VAL A 295 17.25 -5.36 6.15
CA VAL A 295 17.46 -3.91 6.19
C VAL A 295 17.77 -3.44 4.76
N PRO A 296 16.98 -2.52 4.18
CA PRO A 296 17.25 -1.98 2.86
C PRO A 296 18.64 -1.36 2.75
N GLY A 297 19.28 -1.54 1.60
CA GLY A 297 20.60 -0.94 1.34
C GLY A 297 20.60 0.60 1.37
N ILE A 298 19.44 1.25 1.36
CA ILE A 298 19.33 2.72 1.55
C ILE A 298 19.63 3.15 2.99
N GLU A 299 19.70 2.20 3.95
CA GLU A 299 20.07 2.47 5.34
C GLU A 299 21.52 2.10 5.65
N ASP A 300 22.23 1.51 4.69
CA ASP A 300 23.67 1.35 4.79
C ASP A 300 24.32 2.70 4.49
N ASP A 301 25.47 2.94 5.10
CA ASP A 301 26.31 4.11 4.85
C ASP A 301 27.51 3.56 4.07
N SER A 302 27.36 3.41 2.75
CA SER A 302 28.27 2.57 1.96
C SER A 302 29.66 3.19 1.79
N ASP A 303 29.78 4.51 1.84
CA ASP A 303 31.04 5.24 1.73
C ASP A 303 31.60 5.77 3.07
N LEU A 304 30.83 5.67 4.16
CA LEU A 304 31.20 5.97 5.54
C LEU A 304 31.41 7.47 5.82
N ASP A 305 30.64 8.34 5.16
CA ASP A 305 30.64 9.78 5.43
C ASP A 305 29.69 10.20 6.58
N GLY A 306 28.82 9.28 7.01
CA GLY A 306 27.87 9.47 8.11
C GLY A 306 26.47 9.90 7.68
N PHE A 307 26.21 10.01 6.38
CA PHE A 307 24.89 10.13 5.78
C PHE A 307 24.54 8.81 5.10
N ARG A 308 23.25 8.48 5.11
CA ARG A 308 22.71 7.32 4.39
C ARG A 308 21.82 7.85 3.29
N ALA A 309 21.57 7.06 2.26
CA ALA A 309 20.59 7.43 1.23
C ALA A 309 19.22 7.83 1.82
N CYS A 310 18.75 7.20 2.90
CA CYS A 310 17.51 7.59 3.58
C CYS A 310 17.58 8.85 4.45
N ASP A 311 18.78 9.32 4.80
CA ASP A 311 19.05 10.56 5.54
C ASP A 311 19.33 11.76 4.60
N GLY A 312 19.13 11.58 3.28
CA GLY A 312 19.24 12.64 2.27
C GLY A 312 20.49 12.58 1.42
N ASP A 313 21.30 11.53 1.54
CA ASP A 313 22.44 11.29 0.65
C ASP A 313 21.96 10.95 -0.78
N CYS A 314 22.46 11.70 -1.75
CA CYS A 314 22.11 11.58 -3.15
C CYS A 314 23.05 10.66 -3.95
N ASP A 315 24.22 10.29 -3.41
CA ASP A 315 25.15 9.29 -3.96
C ASP A 315 25.93 8.57 -2.84
N ASP A 316 25.28 7.59 -2.19
CA ASP A 316 25.79 6.76 -1.08
C ASP A 316 27.12 6.02 -1.35
N GLY A 317 27.66 6.12 -2.57
CA GLY A 317 28.97 5.56 -2.95
C GLY A 317 30.09 6.60 -3.08
N ASP A 318 29.81 7.88 -2.86
CA ASP A 318 30.74 9.01 -2.98
C ASP A 318 30.66 9.94 -1.75
N PRO A 319 31.66 9.90 -0.84
CA PRO A 319 31.61 10.60 0.46
C PRO A 319 31.73 12.14 0.35
N LEU A 320 31.74 12.65 -0.87
CA LEU A 320 31.71 14.08 -1.21
C LEU A 320 30.33 14.55 -1.66
N ARG A 321 29.35 13.65 -1.81
CA ARG A 321 28.00 13.97 -2.28
C ARG A 321 26.97 13.71 -1.21
N ASN A 322 26.88 14.62 -0.26
CA ASN A 322 26.02 14.47 0.91
C ASN A 322 25.39 15.80 1.33
N PRO A 323 24.32 15.77 2.16
CA PRO A 323 23.65 16.96 2.63
C PRO A 323 24.58 18.05 3.19
N GLY A 324 24.68 19.16 2.47
CA GLY A 324 25.48 20.32 2.86
C GLY A 324 26.97 20.23 2.52
N ALA A 325 27.38 19.31 1.65
CA ALA A 325 28.67 19.37 0.97
C ALA A 325 28.81 20.68 0.16
N PRO A 326 30.03 21.15 -0.14
CA PRO A 326 30.21 22.25 -1.09
C PRO A 326 30.06 21.74 -2.53
N GLU A 327 29.25 22.42 -3.34
CA GLU A 327 29.14 22.21 -4.79
C GLU A 327 30.50 22.29 -5.50
N VAL A 328 30.81 21.26 -6.30
CA VAL A 328 32.04 21.17 -7.09
C VAL A 328 31.69 21.10 -8.56
N CYS A 329 32.37 21.91 -9.39
CA CYS A 329 32.15 21.94 -10.82
C CYS A 329 32.20 20.54 -11.46
N GLY A 330 31.04 20.03 -11.86
CA GLY A 330 30.82 18.67 -12.35
C GLY A 330 29.41 18.44 -12.93
N GLY A 331 28.49 19.39 -12.77
CA GLY A 331 27.10 19.29 -13.20
C GLY A 331 26.31 18.25 -12.41
N LEU A 332 26.68 18.07 -11.14
CA LEU A 332 26.10 17.11 -10.21
C LEU A 332 25.75 17.88 -8.93
N ASP A 333 24.60 17.57 -8.36
CA ASP A 333 24.14 18.11 -7.07
C ASP A 333 24.95 17.40 -5.97
N ASP A 334 26.00 18.04 -5.49
CA ASP A 334 26.92 17.46 -4.50
C ASP A 334 26.39 17.70 -3.07
N ASP A 335 25.63 18.77 -2.85
CA ASP A 335 25.07 19.11 -1.53
C ASP A 335 23.68 18.51 -1.25
N CYS A 336 23.13 17.81 -2.24
CA CYS A 336 21.86 17.09 -2.24
C CYS A 336 20.65 17.98 -1.91
N ASP A 337 20.70 19.29 -2.19
CA ASP A 337 19.60 20.22 -1.94
C ASP A 337 18.54 20.25 -3.06
N GLY A 338 18.80 19.53 -4.16
CA GLY A 338 17.93 19.43 -5.33
C GLY A 338 18.18 20.51 -6.37
N SER A 339 19.22 21.31 -6.22
CA SER A 339 19.69 22.30 -7.19
C SER A 339 21.19 22.23 -7.39
N LEU A 340 21.62 22.44 -8.63
CA LEU A 340 23.04 22.68 -8.88
C LEU A 340 23.43 24.03 -8.27
N GLY A 341 24.66 24.12 -7.78
CA GLY A 341 25.24 25.37 -7.32
C GLY A 341 25.04 26.51 -8.34
N PRO A 342 24.91 27.77 -7.88
CA PRO A 342 24.68 28.92 -8.76
C PRO A 342 25.79 29.11 -9.81
N ASP A 343 26.98 28.56 -9.56
CA ASP A 343 28.12 28.66 -10.46
C ASP A 343 28.11 27.58 -11.57
N GLU A 344 27.20 26.61 -11.53
CA GLU A 344 27.03 25.53 -12.52
C GLU A 344 25.83 25.71 -13.45
N VAL A 345 25.03 26.75 -13.22
CA VAL A 345 23.84 27.05 -14.02
C VAL A 345 24.20 28.12 -15.03
N ASP A 346 24.09 27.81 -16.32
CA ASP A 346 24.18 28.78 -17.41
C ASP A 346 22.96 29.70 -17.36
N SER A 347 23.09 30.84 -16.66
CA SER A 347 21.93 31.69 -16.35
C SER A 347 21.45 32.52 -17.54
N ASP A 348 22.29 32.71 -18.56
CA ASP A 348 22.03 33.58 -19.69
C ASP A 348 21.84 32.85 -21.03
N GLY A 349 22.23 31.57 -21.09
CA GLY A 349 21.99 30.63 -22.17
C GLY A 349 23.03 30.65 -23.29
N ASP A 350 24.25 31.14 -23.05
CA ASP A 350 25.33 31.17 -24.05
C ASP A 350 26.15 29.87 -24.14
N GLY A 351 25.95 28.96 -23.18
CA GLY A 351 26.60 27.66 -23.10
C GLY A 351 27.88 27.62 -22.26
N TYR A 352 28.24 28.69 -21.58
CA TYR A 352 29.27 28.73 -20.54
C TYR A 352 28.61 28.94 -19.17
N THR A 353 29.27 28.43 -18.13
CA THR A 353 28.88 28.65 -16.73
C THR A 353 29.99 29.40 -16.03
N ALA A 354 29.71 30.00 -14.88
CA ALA A 354 30.77 30.58 -14.04
C ALA A 354 31.91 29.57 -13.74
N CYS A 355 31.56 28.28 -13.55
CA CYS A 355 32.50 27.17 -13.40
C CYS A 355 33.37 26.91 -14.65
N ASP A 356 32.84 27.17 -15.85
CA ASP A 356 33.56 27.03 -17.13
C ASP A 356 34.38 28.28 -17.51
N GLY A 357 34.49 29.25 -16.59
CA GLY A 357 35.28 30.46 -16.77
C GLY A 357 34.50 31.66 -17.30
N ASP A 358 33.17 31.61 -17.26
CA ASP A 358 32.33 32.78 -17.46
C ASP A 358 32.52 33.78 -16.30
N CYS A 359 32.85 35.02 -16.65
CA CYS A 359 33.11 36.09 -15.69
C CYS A 359 31.88 36.97 -15.40
N ASP A 360 30.80 36.85 -16.19
CA ASP A 360 29.49 37.46 -15.97
C ASP A 360 28.37 36.59 -16.58
N ASP A 361 28.03 35.51 -15.87
CA ASP A 361 27.01 34.48 -16.21
C ASP A 361 25.58 35.02 -16.41
N ALA A 362 25.37 36.34 -16.30
CA ALA A 362 24.10 37.01 -16.59
C ALA A 362 24.08 37.70 -17.97
N SER A 363 25.16 37.62 -18.74
CA SER A 363 25.40 38.35 -19.98
C SER A 363 25.89 37.43 -21.12
N PRO A 364 25.01 37.05 -22.09
CA PRO A 364 25.34 36.07 -23.14
C PRO A 364 26.44 36.48 -24.13
N GLY A 365 27.01 37.66 -23.94
CA GLY A 365 28.12 38.20 -24.73
C GLY A 365 29.40 38.34 -23.91
N THR A 366 29.45 37.77 -22.70
CA THR A 366 30.56 37.90 -21.76
C THR A 366 31.01 36.52 -21.32
N HIS A 367 31.74 35.83 -22.19
CA HIS A 367 32.15 34.45 -21.96
C HIS A 367 33.48 34.17 -22.68
N PRO A 368 34.21 33.09 -22.32
CA PRO A 368 35.45 32.74 -23.00
C PRO A 368 35.30 32.69 -24.53
N GLY A 369 36.08 33.53 -25.23
CA GLY A 369 36.10 33.60 -26.69
C GLY A 369 34.95 34.39 -27.34
N ALA A 370 34.16 35.15 -26.58
CA ALA A 370 33.17 36.08 -27.12
C ALA A 370 33.82 37.18 -28.00
N PRO A 371 33.10 37.73 -29.01
CA PRO A 371 33.58 38.87 -29.78
C PRO A 371 33.68 40.14 -28.92
N VAL A 372 34.88 40.70 -28.82
CA VAL A 372 35.13 41.87 -27.97
C VAL A 372 34.71 43.18 -28.65
N THR A 373 34.00 44.04 -27.93
CA THR A 373 33.56 45.36 -28.43
C THR A 373 34.39 46.47 -27.81
N CYS A 374 35.21 47.13 -28.63
CA CYS A 374 36.12 48.16 -28.16
C CYS A 374 35.40 49.35 -27.48
N GLY A 375 35.93 49.81 -26.34
CA GLY A 375 35.59 51.11 -25.73
C GLY A 375 34.32 51.15 -24.87
N ASN A 376 33.65 50.03 -24.62
CA ASN A 376 32.45 49.99 -23.75
C ASN A 376 32.76 49.66 -22.27
N GLY A 377 34.02 49.32 -21.95
CA GLY A 377 34.48 49.04 -20.59
C GLY A 377 34.08 47.68 -20.02
N ILE A 378 33.61 46.76 -20.87
CA ILE A 378 33.25 45.38 -20.51
C ILE A 378 34.37 44.45 -21.01
N ASP A 379 34.69 43.42 -20.24
CA ASP A 379 35.65 42.36 -20.61
C ASP A 379 34.88 41.18 -21.19
N GLU A 380 34.49 41.26 -22.46
CA GLU A 380 33.59 40.26 -23.06
C GLU A 380 34.21 38.86 -23.17
N ASP A 381 35.53 38.72 -23.30
CA ASP A 381 36.16 37.40 -23.44
C ASP A 381 36.75 36.84 -22.15
N CYS A 382 36.51 37.51 -21.02
CA CYS A 382 36.99 37.15 -19.69
C CYS A 382 38.52 37.02 -19.59
N GLY A 383 39.23 37.81 -20.40
CA GLY A 383 40.69 37.78 -20.55
C GLY A 383 41.47 38.62 -19.53
N GLY A 384 40.80 39.45 -18.71
CA GLY A 384 41.42 40.17 -17.60
C GLY A 384 41.48 41.71 -17.70
N GLY A 385 40.43 42.37 -18.21
CA GLY A 385 40.17 43.81 -18.04
C GLY A 385 39.80 44.60 -19.32
N PRO A 386 39.29 45.84 -19.19
CA PRO A 386 38.90 46.68 -20.33
C PRO A 386 40.13 46.98 -21.19
N LEU A 387 40.09 46.46 -22.42
CA LEU A 387 41.23 46.30 -23.33
C LEU A 387 42.28 47.41 -23.34
N MET A 388 43.51 47.07 -22.93
CA MET A 388 44.71 47.47 -23.68
C MET A 388 44.69 46.71 -25.02
N LEU A 389 44.86 47.42 -26.15
CA LEU A 389 44.73 46.83 -27.49
C LEU A 389 45.84 45.81 -27.83
N ALA A 390 47.05 46.01 -27.31
CA ALA A 390 48.15 45.04 -27.20
C ALA A 390 49.29 45.68 -26.40
N ARG A 391 49.90 44.96 -25.45
CA ARG A 391 51.17 45.34 -24.82
C ARG A 391 52.21 44.26 -25.08
N PHE A 392 53.33 44.63 -25.69
CA PHE A 392 54.47 43.74 -25.84
C PHE A 392 55.52 44.07 -24.77
N ASP A 393 55.34 43.51 -23.58
CA ASP A 393 56.37 43.53 -22.56
C ASP A 393 57.52 42.58 -22.97
N SER A 394 58.77 43.03 -22.81
CA SER A 394 59.88 42.09 -22.79
C SER A 394 59.64 41.01 -21.72
N PRO A 395 59.88 39.71 -21.99
CA PRO A 395 59.52 38.64 -21.06
C PRO A 395 60.07 38.88 -19.65
N GLU A 396 59.15 39.09 -18.70
CA GLU A 396 59.18 39.06 -17.22
C GLU A 396 60.50 39.30 -16.43
N ASP A 397 61.54 39.86 -17.03
CA ASP A 397 62.87 39.96 -16.41
C ASP A 397 63.62 41.24 -16.87
N ASP A 398 62.94 42.38 -17.04
CA ASP A 398 63.54 43.74 -17.24
C ASP A 398 64.70 43.84 -18.28
N THR A 399 64.82 42.89 -19.22
CA THR A 399 65.89 42.88 -20.24
C THR A 399 65.31 43.19 -21.61
N PRO A 400 65.67 44.28 -22.30
CA PRO A 400 65.08 44.63 -23.60
C PRO A 400 65.37 43.59 -24.70
N ALA A 401 64.49 43.49 -25.70
CA ALA A 401 64.60 42.53 -26.79
C ALA A 401 65.56 43.05 -27.88
N SER A 402 66.72 42.39 -28.07
CA SER A 402 67.69 42.75 -29.12
C SER A 402 67.35 42.14 -30.50
N LEU A 403 67.14 42.98 -31.51
CA LEU A 403 67.06 42.59 -32.93
C LEU A 403 68.44 42.69 -33.57
N TYR A 404 68.93 41.58 -34.14
CA TYR A 404 70.17 41.52 -34.93
C TYR A 404 69.82 41.24 -36.39
N ALA A 405 70.16 42.13 -37.32
CA ALA A 405 70.09 41.82 -38.76
C ALA A 405 71.39 41.13 -39.20
N ALA A 406 71.26 40.05 -39.97
CA ALA A 406 72.39 39.25 -40.46
C ALA A 406 72.68 39.58 -41.93
N SER A 407 73.94 39.88 -42.23
CA SER A 407 74.41 40.08 -43.60
C SER A 407 74.71 38.72 -44.27
N ASP A 408 73.99 38.36 -45.33
CA ASP A 408 74.64 37.70 -46.47
C ASP A 408 73.88 37.90 -47.79
N THR A 409 74.64 38.16 -48.84
CA THR A 409 74.21 38.11 -50.24
C THR A 409 74.82 36.89 -50.89
N ASP A 410 74.03 36.05 -51.58
CA ASP A 410 74.57 35.14 -52.59
C ASP A 410 73.76 35.11 -53.91
N SER A 411 74.38 34.53 -54.94
CA SER A 411 74.27 34.94 -56.35
C SER A 411 73.13 34.27 -57.15
N ALA A 412 72.05 33.82 -56.52
CA ALA A 412 70.97 33.11 -57.24
C ALA A 412 69.57 33.26 -56.62
N GLY A 413 69.28 34.41 -56.00
CA GLY A 413 68.06 34.75 -55.28
C GLY A 413 66.78 34.00 -55.69
N MET A 414 66.33 33.11 -54.79
CA MET A 414 64.94 32.69 -54.54
C MET A 414 64.93 31.67 -53.40
N VAL A 415 64.23 31.96 -52.29
CA VAL A 415 63.54 30.94 -51.49
C VAL A 415 62.15 31.46 -51.13
N THR A 416 61.17 30.80 -51.73
CA THR A 416 59.77 30.71 -51.32
C THR A 416 59.65 29.64 -50.24
N ASP A 417 59.05 29.91 -49.08
CA ASP A 417 57.98 29.04 -48.55
C ASP A 417 57.23 29.72 -47.42
N GLY A 418 55.90 29.64 -47.48
CA GLY A 418 55.00 30.22 -46.52
C GLY A 418 54.79 29.30 -45.32
N VAL A 419 54.96 29.85 -44.12
CA VAL A 419 54.27 29.37 -42.92
C VAL A 419 54.12 30.54 -41.95
N ASP A 420 52.87 30.97 -41.70
CA ASP A 420 52.47 31.80 -40.56
C ASP A 420 53.01 31.17 -39.27
N THR A 421 54.17 31.64 -38.80
CA THR A 421 54.72 31.24 -37.50
C THR A 421 55.08 32.48 -36.70
N TRP A 422 54.16 32.83 -35.83
CA TRP A 422 54.22 33.92 -34.88
C TRP A 422 55.10 33.49 -33.69
N LEU A 423 56.13 34.30 -33.42
CA LEU A 423 57.04 34.36 -32.26
C LEU A 423 57.51 33.04 -31.59
N ARG A 424 58.82 32.72 -31.74
CA ARG A 424 59.61 32.01 -30.73
C ARG A 424 61.00 32.64 -30.56
N LEU A 425 61.28 33.11 -29.35
CA LEU A 425 62.59 33.59 -28.88
C LEU A 425 63.52 32.40 -28.55
N THR A 426 64.68 32.32 -29.20
CA THR A 426 65.92 31.75 -28.61
C THR A 426 67.16 32.28 -29.34
N ALA A 427 68.25 32.41 -28.60
CA ALA A 427 69.55 32.96 -28.99
C ALA A 427 70.11 32.50 -30.36
N ALA A 428 70.81 33.42 -31.02
CA ALA A 428 71.36 33.34 -32.36
C ALA A 428 72.35 32.17 -32.61
N VAL A 429 72.23 31.53 -33.78
CA VAL A 429 73.31 30.90 -34.57
C VAL A 429 72.96 31.10 -36.08
N PRO A 430 73.92 31.32 -37.01
CA PRO A 430 73.70 32.03 -38.29
C PRO A 430 72.90 31.28 -39.37
N GLY A 431 72.08 32.02 -40.15
CA GLY A 431 71.55 31.53 -41.44
C GLY A 431 70.11 31.87 -41.83
N GLU A 432 69.46 32.89 -41.27
CA GLU A 432 68.03 33.18 -41.53
C GLU A 432 67.75 34.67 -41.82
N ALA A 433 66.70 34.91 -42.61
CA ALA A 433 66.25 36.21 -43.13
C ALA A 433 65.68 37.17 -42.05
N ALA A 434 65.39 38.42 -42.46
CA ALA A 434 64.82 39.48 -41.62
C ALA A 434 63.70 38.98 -40.70
N ARG A 435 63.77 39.36 -39.42
CA ARG A 435 62.88 38.86 -38.37
C ARG A 435 61.76 39.86 -38.11
N TYR A 436 60.52 39.44 -38.41
CA TYR A 436 59.30 40.10 -38.01
C TYR A 436 58.98 39.72 -36.55
N VAL A 437 58.76 40.72 -35.70
CA VAL A 437 58.20 40.54 -34.35
C VAL A 437 56.70 40.84 -34.45
N GLY A 438 55.91 39.96 -33.84
CA GLY A 438 54.46 39.79 -34.08
C GLY A 438 53.59 41.05 -34.12
N GLY A 439 52.41 40.89 -34.71
CA GLY A 439 51.43 41.95 -34.93
C GLY A 439 50.02 41.40 -34.99
N GLY A 440 49.07 42.17 -34.48
CA GLY A 440 47.64 41.87 -34.56
C GLY A 440 47.07 42.16 -35.96
N VAL A 441 45.85 41.68 -36.18
CA VAL A 441 45.03 42.01 -37.35
C VAL A 441 44.05 43.11 -36.93
N PHE A 442 44.17 44.29 -37.54
CA PHE A 442 43.40 45.48 -37.15
C PHE A 442 42.47 45.97 -38.25
N THR A 443 41.20 46.22 -37.94
CA THR A 443 40.27 46.95 -38.83
C THR A 443 39.99 48.34 -38.24
N PRO A 444 40.68 49.40 -38.69
CA PRO A 444 40.52 50.72 -38.10
C PRO A 444 39.22 51.37 -38.57
N THR A 445 38.32 51.68 -37.64
CA THR A 445 37.16 52.55 -37.88
C THR A 445 37.38 54.00 -37.41
N GLU A 446 38.27 54.23 -36.44
CA GLU A 446 38.64 55.54 -35.85
C GLU A 446 40.16 55.58 -35.51
N GLY A 447 40.70 56.74 -35.08
CA GLY A 447 42.16 57.02 -34.97
C GLY A 447 42.97 56.10 -34.04
N LEU A 448 44.30 56.06 -34.22
CA LEU A 448 45.22 55.13 -33.53
C LEU A 448 46.45 55.86 -32.97
N THR A 449 46.86 55.53 -31.75
CA THR A 449 48.16 55.92 -31.18
C THR A 449 49.04 54.69 -31.01
N ALA A 450 50.28 54.76 -31.46
CA ALA A 450 51.32 53.77 -31.18
C ALA A 450 52.48 54.46 -30.47
N SER A 451 52.83 53.97 -29.29
CA SER A 451 53.95 54.47 -28.48
C SER A 451 54.95 53.36 -28.24
N PHE A 452 56.23 53.60 -28.46
CA PHE A 452 57.27 52.61 -28.20
C PHE A 452 58.59 53.27 -27.83
N ARG A 453 59.44 52.51 -27.12
CA ARG A 453 60.75 52.96 -26.69
C ARG A 453 61.83 52.04 -27.26
N PHE A 454 62.80 52.62 -27.96
CA PHE A 454 63.85 51.85 -28.63
C PHE A 454 65.24 52.44 -28.41
N ARG A 455 66.29 51.63 -28.58
CA ARG A 455 67.69 52.05 -28.57
C ARG A 455 68.46 51.45 -29.75
N VAL A 456 69.41 52.21 -30.28
CA VAL A 456 70.34 51.75 -31.32
C VAL A 456 71.75 51.78 -30.76
N SER A 457 72.54 50.73 -30.97
CA SER A 457 73.94 50.68 -30.56
C SER A 457 74.89 50.32 -31.71
N GLY A 458 75.99 51.08 -31.83
CA GLY A 458 76.96 51.05 -32.93
C GLY A 458 76.71 52.13 -34.01
N ASP A 459 77.68 52.35 -34.90
CA ASP A 459 77.62 53.38 -35.95
C ASP A 459 77.59 52.76 -37.36
N GLY A 460 76.47 52.81 -38.10
CA GLY A 460 76.41 52.58 -39.57
C GLY A 460 75.41 51.56 -40.14
N GLY A 461 74.10 51.68 -39.86
CA GLY A 461 73.03 50.87 -40.47
C GLY A 461 71.66 51.58 -40.56
N ASP A 462 70.75 51.02 -41.36
CA ASP A 462 69.42 51.58 -41.65
C ASP A 462 68.41 51.04 -40.61
N GLY A 463 68.04 51.86 -39.63
CA GLY A 463 66.99 51.53 -38.68
C GLY A 463 65.62 51.74 -39.30
N PHE A 464 64.85 50.67 -39.50
CA PHE A 464 63.41 50.81 -39.68
C PHE A 464 62.74 50.44 -38.36
N VAL A 465 61.62 51.07 -38.00
CA VAL A 465 61.00 50.75 -36.70
C VAL A 465 59.51 50.50 -36.79
N LEU A 466 58.72 50.98 -37.75
CA LEU A 466 57.29 50.60 -37.77
C LEU A 466 56.71 50.55 -39.18
N ALA A 467 56.15 49.40 -39.60
CA ALA A 467 55.38 49.29 -40.84
C ALA A 467 53.93 48.87 -40.57
N PHE A 468 53.03 49.45 -41.36
CA PHE A 468 51.64 49.03 -41.47
C PHE A 468 51.47 48.32 -42.81
N VAL A 469 51.16 47.03 -42.79
CA VAL A 469 51.12 46.17 -43.97
C VAL A 469 49.75 45.51 -44.09
N PRO A 470 49.10 45.47 -45.26
CA PRO A 470 47.82 44.77 -45.43
C PRO A 470 47.94 43.29 -45.09
N GLU A 471 46.93 42.72 -44.43
CA GLU A 471 46.89 41.30 -44.14
C GLU A 471 46.92 40.46 -45.43
N GLY A 472 47.84 39.49 -45.48
CA GLY A 472 48.05 38.62 -46.64
C GLY A 472 49.00 39.18 -47.71
N ALA A 473 49.57 40.38 -47.52
CA ALA A 473 50.65 40.86 -48.38
C ALA A 473 51.97 40.12 -48.09
N ASP A 474 52.66 39.69 -49.14
CA ASP A 474 53.97 39.05 -49.02
C ASP A 474 55.06 40.12 -48.85
N VAL A 475 55.50 40.32 -47.61
CA VAL A 475 56.63 41.20 -47.27
C VAL A 475 58.01 40.59 -47.60
N GLY A 476 58.05 39.30 -47.96
CA GLY A 476 59.29 38.60 -48.31
C GLY A 476 59.91 39.05 -49.64
N GLY A 477 59.17 39.77 -50.48
CA GLY A 477 59.61 40.23 -51.80
C GLY A 477 60.15 41.67 -51.88
N ALA A 478 60.10 42.43 -50.80
CA ALA A 478 60.42 43.87 -50.80
C ALA A 478 61.87 44.14 -50.34
N TRP A 479 62.87 43.93 -51.21
CA TRP A 479 64.27 44.25 -50.87
C TRP A 479 65.07 44.83 -52.04
N THR A 480 65.82 45.90 -51.75
CA THR A 480 66.54 46.74 -52.74
C THR A 480 68.08 46.63 -52.69
N TYR A 481 68.71 47.39 -53.58
CA TYR A 481 70.12 47.39 -53.95
C TYR A 481 70.93 48.29 -53.01
N GLY A 482 71.75 47.72 -52.10
CA GLY A 482 72.79 48.47 -51.38
C GLY A 482 72.60 48.67 -49.88
N GLY A 483 71.61 48.04 -49.25
CA GLY A 483 71.41 48.11 -47.79
C GLY A 483 70.05 48.71 -47.39
N GLN A 484 69.38 49.39 -48.32
CA GLN A 484 68.13 50.10 -48.09
C GLN A 484 66.89 49.19 -48.14
N LEU A 485 65.95 49.46 -47.24
CA LEU A 485 64.63 48.83 -47.17
C LEU A 485 63.61 49.69 -47.94
N ALA A 486 62.84 49.10 -48.85
CA ALA A 486 61.76 49.83 -49.54
C ALA A 486 60.60 48.91 -49.93
N PHE A 487 59.37 49.39 -49.75
CA PHE A 487 58.13 48.66 -50.03
C PHE A 487 57.56 48.96 -51.42
N ASP A 488 58.40 48.97 -52.45
CA ASP A 488 58.00 49.32 -53.83
C ASP A 488 56.85 48.43 -54.33
N GLY A 489 55.67 49.04 -54.51
CA GLY A 489 54.46 48.36 -54.98
C GLY A 489 53.59 47.69 -53.92
N LEU A 490 53.85 47.92 -52.62
CA LEU A 490 52.97 47.53 -51.53
C LEU A 490 52.22 48.77 -50.99
N ASP A 491 50.93 48.63 -50.70
CA ASP A 491 50.17 49.65 -49.94
C ASP A 491 50.61 49.61 -48.47
N ALA A 492 51.85 50.01 -48.19
CA ALA A 492 52.46 49.99 -46.86
C ALA A 492 52.97 51.39 -46.48
N PHE A 493 52.91 51.70 -45.20
CA PHE A 493 53.41 52.95 -44.62
C PHE A 493 54.43 52.61 -43.54
N GLY A 494 55.53 53.36 -43.51
CA GLY A 494 56.69 53.10 -42.67
C GLY A 494 57.24 54.35 -41.99
N LEU A 495 57.76 54.18 -40.77
CA LEU A 495 58.59 55.19 -40.11
C LEU A 495 60.04 54.68 -40.01
N GLU A 496 60.95 55.46 -40.58
CA GLU A 496 62.38 55.16 -40.62
C GLU A 496 63.19 56.01 -39.63
N ILE A 497 64.25 55.39 -39.12
CA ILE A 497 65.24 55.95 -38.22
C ILE A 497 66.60 55.59 -38.81
N ASP A 498 67.01 56.40 -39.77
CA ASP A 498 68.19 56.09 -40.56
C ASP A 498 69.45 56.61 -39.85
N THR A 499 70.40 55.70 -39.64
CA THR A 499 71.71 56.01 -39.06
C THR A 499 72.86 55.70 -40.02
N ALA A 500 72.54 55.36 -41.27
CA ALA A 500 73.49 55.24 -42.35
C ALA A 500 73.32 56.41 -43.32
N TYR A 501 74.34 56.64 -44.15
CA TYR A 501 74.27 57.64 -45.21
C TYR A 501 74.54 56.99 -46.56
N THR A 502 73.51 56.99 -47.39
CA THR A 502 73.50 56.48 -48.76
C THR A 502 73.52 57.68 -49.74
N PRO A 503 74.65 57.92 -50.42
CA PRO A 503 74.79 59.09 -51.28
C PRO A 503 73.75 59.16 -52.39
N GLY A 504 72.93 60.22 -52.38
CA GLY A 504 71.92 60.49 -53.40
C GLY A 504 70.50 60.04 -53.05
N LEU A 505 70.33 59.37 -51.92
CA LEU A 505 69.03 58.93 -51.38
C LEU A 505 68.77 59.61 -50.02
N ASP A 506 69.80 59.71 -49.17
CA ASP A 506 69.64 60.23 -47.81
C ASP A 506 70.07 61.70 -47.66
N PRO A 507 69.45 62.47 -46.75
CA PRO A 507 70.01 63.74 -46.28
C PRO A 507 71.37 63.53 -45.58
N LEU A 508 72.13 64.61 -45.37
CA LEU A 508 73.42 64.52 -44.69
C LEU A 508 73.22 64.35 -43.17
N GLY A 509 73.65 63.22 -42.62
CA GLY A 509 73.56 62.90 -41.19
C GLY A 509 72.45 61.87 -40.91
N ASN A 510 72.32 61.42 -39.66
CA ASN A 510 71.22 60.54 -39.26
C ASN A 510 69.89 61.30 -39.35
N HIS A 511 68.81 60.62 -39.71
CA HIS A 511 67.51 61.27 -39.87
C HIS A 511 66.35 60.36 -39.47
N LEU A 512 65.25 61.00 -39.10
CA LEU A 512 63.94 60.37 -38.96
C LEU A 512 63.12 60.71 -40.19
N GLY A 513 62.52 59.71 -40.82
CA GLY A 513 61.78 59.86 -42.06
C GLY A 513 60.47 59.09 -42.07
N VAL A 514 59.58 59.50 -42.95
CA VAL A 514 58.31 58.82 -43.22
C VAL A 514 58.37 58.25 -44.64
N ASP A 515 58.18 56.94 -44.77
CA ASP A 515 58.14 56.19 -46.03
C ASP A 515 56.68 55.81 -46.36
N ASP A 516 56.22 56.20 -47.54
CA ASP A 516 54.86 55.96 -48.05
C ASP A 516 54.80 54.87 -49.14
N GLY A 517 55.77 53.94 -49.13
CA GLY A 517 55.90 52.89 -50.14
C GLY A 517 56.80 53.29 -51.32
N THR A 518 57.61 54.34 -51.18
CA THR A 518 58.55 54.81 -52.20
C THR A 518 59.97 54.86 -51.62
N THR A 519 60.99 54.43 -52.40
CA THR A 519 62.41 54.33 -51.97
C THR A 519 63.09 55.68 -51.62
N LEU A 520 62.32 56.74 -51.41
CA LEU A 520 62.82 58.10 -51.25
C LEU A 520 62.09 58.76 -50.09
N SER A 521 62.68 58.66 -48.91
CA SER A 521 62.54 59.65 -47.85
C SER A 521 63.25 60.93 -48.31
N GLY A 522 62.72 61.58 -49.34
CA GLY A 522 63.35 62.76 -49.93
C GLY A 522 63.61 63.80 -48.85
N ALA A 523 64.68 64.61 -48.98
CA ALA A 523 65.09 65.64 -48.02
C ALA A 523 64.03 66.70 -47.61
N ALA A 524 62.80 66.59 -48.12
CA ALA A 524 61.63 67.35 -47.72
C ALA A 524 60.75 66.65 -46.66
N ARG A 525 60.99 65.37 -46.34
CA ARG A 525 60.14 64.50 -45.50
C ARG A 525 60.92 63.77 -44.40
N SER A 526 62.08 64.31 -44.05
CA SER A 526 62.93 63.80 -42.97
C SER A 526 63.49 64.95 -42.13
N ILE A 527 63.74 64.68 -40.85
CA ILE A 527 64.42 65.60 -39.94
C ILE A 527 65.74 64.98 -39.50
N GLY A 528 66.82 65.74 -39.64
CA GLY A 528 68.13 65.33 -39.14
C GLY A 528 68.14 65.30 -37.62
N VAL A 529 68.69 64.24 -37.04
CA VAL A 529 68.79 64.02 -35.60
C VAL A 529 70.20 63.60 -35.21
N ASP A 530 70.67 64.11 -34.07
CA ASP A 530 71.92 63.65 -33.48
C ASP A 530 71.61 62.44 -32.58
N ILE A 531 71.89 61.22 -33.06
CA ILE A 531 71.71 59.98 -32.30
C ILE A 531 73.08 59.47 -31.86
N GLU A 532 73.32 59.39 -30.55
CA GLU A 532 74.52 58.72 -30.01
C GLU A 532 74.24 57.23 -29.77
N SER A 533 75.25 56.38 -30.01
CA SER A 533 75.14 54.95 -29.81
C SER A 533 74.82 54.60 -28.34
N GLY A 534 73.66 53.98 -28.11
CA GLY A 534 73.20 53.49 -26.82
C GLY A 534 72.08 54.32 -26.18
N ASP A 535 71.71 55.44 -26.78
CA ASP A 535 70.61 56.29 -26.29
C ASP A 535 69.25 55.63 -26.48
N TRP A 536 68.34 55.92 -25.54
CA TRP A 536 66.93 55.57 -25.68
C TRP A 536 66.18 56.70 -26.37
N ILE A 537 65.35 56.33 -27.32
CA ILE A 537 64.45 57.22 -28.02
C ILE A 537 63.04 56.67 -27.81
N GLU A 538 62.16 57.53 -27.31
CA GLU A 538 60.74 57.25 -27.18
C GLU A 538 60.02 57.86 -28.39
N VAL A 539 59.16 57.07 -29.02
CA VAL A 539 58.40 57.48 -30.20
C VAL A 539 56.94 57.30 -29.89
N GLN A 540 56.17 58.36 -30.12
CA GLN A 540 54.73 58.31 -30.13
C GLN A 540 54.26 58.68 -31.54
N ILE A 541 53.40 57.86 -32.12
CA ILE A 541 52.81 58.06 -33.43
C ILE A 541 51.31 58.14 -33.24
N ASP A 542 50.74 59.30 -33.53
CA ASP A 542 49.31 59.53 -33.53
C ASP A 542 48.82 59.57 -34.98
N LEU A 543 47.95 58.63 -35.32
CA LEU A 543 47.23 58.54 -36.59
C LEU A 543 45.82 59.07 -36.38
N GLU A 544 45.61 60.34 -36.72
CA GLU A 544 44.32 61.00 -36.57
C GLU A 544 43.58 61.08 -37.91
N ARG A 545 42.30 60.69 -37.93
CA ARG A 545 41.46 60.88 -39.11
C ARG A 545 40.96 62.32 -39.17
N THR A 546 41.41 63.10 -40.13
CA THR A 546 41.08 64.54 -40.23
C THR A 546 39.93 64.86 -41.19
N GLY A 547 39.30 63.83 -41.77
CA GLY A 547 38.07 63.97 -42.54
C GLY A 547 37.70 62.72 -43.35
N PRO A 548 36.74 62.83 -44.28
CA PRO A 548 36.38 61.75 -45.21
C PRO A 548 37.47 61.49 -46.25
N GLU A 549 38.45 62.40 -46.39
CA GLU A 549 39.40 62.42 -47.50
C GLU A 549 40.88 62.27 -47.11
N GLY A 550 41.21 62.11 -45.82
CA GLY A 550 42.61 61.98 -45.39
C GLY A 550 42.75 61.64 -43.91
N ALA A 551 43.88 61.02 -43.57
CA ALA A 551 44.38 60.88 -42.22
C ALA A 551 45.67 61.71 -42.09
N GLN A 552 45.86 62.36 -40.95
CA GLN A 552 47.13 63.00 -40.61
C GLN A 552 47.94 62.04 -39.75
N VAL A 553 49.23 61.94 -40.05
CA VAL A 553 50.20 61.24 -39.20
C VAL A 553 51.00 62.31 -38.47
N GLN A 554 50.96 62.25 -37.15
CA GLN A 554 51.86 63.00 -36.30
C GLN A 554 52.79 62.00 -35.61
N ALA A 555 54.09 62.13 -35.83
CA ALA A 555 55.10 61.35 -35.13
C ALA A 555 55.90 62.29 -34.22
N THR A 556 55.85 62.04 -32.93
CA THR A 556 56.60 62.75 -31.90
C THR A 556 57.74 61.87 -31.42
N PHE A 557 58.96 62.40 -31.49
CA PHE A 557 60.15 61.70 -31.05
C PHE A 557 60.74 62.45 -29.87
N THR A 558 61.01 61.70 -28.81
CA THR A 558 61.62 62.23 -27.58
C THR A 558 62.95 61.54 -27.39
N HIS A 559 64.03 62.31 -27.53
CA HIS A 559 65.37 61.82 -27.20
C HIS A 559 65.55 61.82 -25.67
N VAL A 560 65.77 60.65 -25.08
CA VAL A 560 65.85 60.48 -23.63
C VAL A 560 67.29 60.25 -23.22
N VAL A 561 67.96 61.32 -22.77
CA VAL A 561 69.28 61.25 -22.11
C VAL A 561 69.08 61.45 -20.60
N GLU A 562 69.89 60.81 -19.75
CA GLU A 562 69.80 60.98 -18.28
C GLU A 562 69.90 62.47 -17.88
N GLY A 563 68.77 63.14 -17.68
CA GLY A 563 68.66 64.48 -17.11
C GLY A 563 68.31 65.64 -18.04
N ASP A 564 68.19 65.43 -19.36
CA ASP A 564 67.73 66.42 -20.35
C ASP A 564 66.93 65.71 -21.47
N SER A 565 65.83 66.31 -21.95
CA SER A 565 65.04 65.79 -23.09
C SER A 565 64.83 66.88 -24.14
N GLU A 566 65.00 66.53 -25.41
CA GLU A 566 64.66 67.38 -26.55
C GLU A 566 63.59 66.69 -27.41
N ASP A 567 62.45 67.36 -27.58
CA ASP A 567 61.32 66.86 -28.38
C ASP A 567 61.49 67.29 -29.83
N VAL A 568 61.43 66.34 -30.75
CA VAL A 568 61.39 66.57 -32.19
C VAL A 568 60.05 66.09 -32.72
N VAL A 569 59.21 67.02 -33.16
CA VAL A 569 57.89 66.71 -33.72
C VAL A 569 57.98 66.73 -35.25
N LEU A 570 57.64 65.60 -35.86
CA LEU A 570 57.38 65.46 -37.29
C LEU A 570 55.87 65.52 -37.52
N THR A 571 55.40 66.59 -38.15
CA THR A 571 54.00 66.75 -38.57
C THR A 571 53.97 66.95 -40.09
N GLU A 572 53.28 66.07 -40.82
CA GLU A 572 53.00 66.32 -42.24
C GLU A 572 51.72 67.16 -42.39
N ASP A 573 51.89 68.48 -42.44
CA ASP A 573 50.82 69.40 -42.79
C ASP A 573 50.82 69.67 -44.31
N GLY A 574 49.88 69.05 -45.02
CA GLY A 574 49.32 69.66 -46.23
C GLY A 574 49.73 69.12 -47.61
N ASP A 575 50.51 68.05 -47.73
CA ASP A 575 50.80 67.40 -49.02
C ASP A 575 50.34 65.92 -49.13
N GLY A 576 49.52 65.44 -48.18
CA GLY A 576 48.65 64.27 -48.33
C GLY A 576 49.36 62.92 -48.50
N LEU A 577 49.67 62.27 -47.38
CA LEU A 577 49.69 60.80 -47.29
C LEU A 577 48.28 60.30 -47.61
N ASP A 578 48.05 59.78 -48.82
CA ASP A 578 46.77 59.19 -49.21
C ASP A 578 46.59 57.81 -48.56
N LEU A 579 46.38 57.81 -47.25
CA LEU A 579 46.03 56.60 -46.49
C LEU A 579 44.61 56.11 -46.82
N ARG A 580 43.89 56.70 -47.79
CA ARG A 580 42.54 56.25 -48.17
C ARG A 580 42.55 54.84 -48.74
N SER A 581 43.58 54.45 -49.50
CA SER A 581 43.69 53.07 -50.03
C SER A 581 43.89 52.05 -48.90
N LEU A 582 44.61 52.42 -47.83
CA LEU A 582 44.73 51.63 -46.62
C LEU A 582 43.40 51.62 -45.84
N LEU A 583 42.95 52.76 -45.34
CA LEU A 583 41.91 52.88 -44.32
C LEU A 583 40.46 52.72 -44.84
N GLU A 584 40.16 53.03 -46.11
CA GLU A 584 38.79 52.90 -46.65
C GLU A 584 38.38 51.45 -46.97
N SER A 585 39.34 50.52 -46.96
CA SER A 585 39.08 49.16 -47.44
C SER A 585 38.41 48.23 -46.43
N GLY A 586 38.32 48.64 -45.14
CA GLY A 586 37.88 47.75 -44.06
C GLY A 586 38.75 46.49 -43.94
N ARG A 587 39.96 46.52 -44.54
CA ARG A 587 40.89 45.40 -44.53
C ARG A 587 41.71 45.45 -43.26
N ALA A 588 42.01 44.26 -42.78
CA ALA A 588 42.98 44.04 -41.73
C ALA A 588 44.38 44.54 -42.13
N PHE A 589 45.06 45.22 -41.21
CA PHE A 589 46.50 45.53 -41.30
C PHE A 589 47.27 44.79 -40.22
N ARG A 590 48.56 44.55 -40.47
CA ARG A 590 49.55 44.10 -39.51
C ARG A 590 50.49 45.26 -39.22
N VAL A 591 50.77 45.46 -37.93
CA VAL A 591 51.78 46.40 -37.45
C VAL A 591 52.99 45.59 -37.02
N GLY A 592 54.21 46.07 -37.29
CA GLY A 592 55.41 45.40 -36.83
C GLY A 592 56.67 46.23 -37.01
N LEU A 593 57.72 45.82 -36.30
CA LEU A 593 59.05 46.40 -36.40
C LEU A 593 59.91 45.63 -37.41
N PHE A 594 60.75 46.33 -38.15
CA PHE A 594 61.68 45.73 -39.12
C PHE A 594 63.04 46.37 -38.98
N SER A 595 64.13 45.61 -38.85
CA SER A 595 65.48 46.16 -38.76
C SER A 595 66.36 45.64 -39.90
N ALA A 596 67.23 46.49 -40.43
CA ALA A 596 68.32 46.12 -41.32
C ALA A 596 69.65 46.65 -40.77
N THR A 597 70.77 46.00 -41.11
CA THR A 597 72.11 46.47 -40.74
C THR A 597 73.05 46.34 -41.93
N GLY A 598 73.89 47.36 -42.15
CA GLY A 598 74.88 47.33 -43.22
C GLY A 598 75.96 46.26 -43.02
N SER A 599 76.38 45.60 -44.10
CA SER A 599 77.39 44.52 -44.05
C SER A 599 78.78 44.96 -43.57
N SER A 600 79.10 46.25 -43.63
CA SER A 600 80.38 46.81 -43.20
C SER A 600 80.37 47.41 -41.79
N SER A 601 79.21 47.61 -41.17
CA SER A 601 79.09 48.12 -39.80
C SER A 601 77.82 47.59 -39.12
N PRO A 602 77.90 46.48 -38.37
CA PRO A 602 76.73 45.91 -37.72
C PRO A 602 76.26 46.78 -36.54
N GLN A 603 74.95 46.97 -36.43
CA GLN A 603 74.27 47.65 -35.31
C GLN A 603 73.28 46.70 -34.62
N ALA A 604 72.99 46.95 -33.35
CA ALA A 604 71.89 46.28 -32.65
C ALA A 604 70.74 47.29 -32.46
N HIS A 605 69.53 46.87 -32.83
CA HIS A 605 68.30 47.66 -32.65
C HIS A 605 67.49 46.96 -31.56
N GLU A 606 67.20 47.64 -30.47
CA GLU A 606 66.52 47.02 -29.33
C GLU A 606 65.27 47.80 -28.97
N VAL A 607 64.21 47.08 -28.63
CA VAL A 607 62.93 47.67 -28.23
C VAL A 607 62.60 47.20 -26.82
N ASP A 608 62.17 48.16 -25.99
CA ASP A 608 61.89 47.98 -24.56
C ASP A 608 60.42 47.59 -24.36
N ASP A 609 59.51 48.43 -24.83
CA ASP A 609 58.06 48.26 -24.78
C ASP A 609 57.42 48.84 -26.05
N ILE A 610 56.32 48.21 -26.49
CA ILE A 610 55.46 48.70 -27.56
C ILE A 610 54.03 48.66 -27.03
N LEU A 611 53.40 49.84 -27.04
CA LEU A 611 52.03 50.05 -26.68
C LEU A 611 51.28 50.57 -27.91
N VAL A 612 50.20 49.89 -28.28
CA VAL A 612 49.29 50.36 -29.33
C VAL A 612 47.91 50.54 -28.70
N GLU A 613 47.38 51.75 -28.80
CA GLU A 613 46.14 52.19 -28.18
C GLU A 613 45.24 52.88 -29.21
N CYS A 614 43.93 52.89 -28.97
CA CYS A 614 43.01 53.73 -29.75
C CYS A 614 42.95 55.14 -29.16
N ILE A 615 42.78 56.16 -30.00
CA ILE A 615 42.59 57.54 -29.54
C ILE A 615 41.12 57.75 -29.17
N ASP A 616 40.87 58.25 -27.96
CA ASP A 616 39.53 58.63 -27.49
C ASP A 616 38.90 59.73 -28.35
N GLY A 617 37.70 59.47 -28.89
CA GLY A 617 36.69 60.51 -29.10
C GLY A 617 36.70 61.33 -30.39
N VAL A 618 37.08 60.75 -31.55
CA VAL A 618 36.74 61.32 -32.88
C VAL A 618 36.30 60.28 -33.89
#